data_AF-A0A3D3S4H2-F1
#
_entry.id   AF-A0A3D3S4H2-F1
#
_cell.length_a   1.000
_cell.length_b   1.000
_cell.length_c   1.000
_cell.angle_alpha   90.00
_cell.angle_beta   90.00
_cell.angle_gamma   90.00
#
_symmetry.space_group_name_H-M   'P 1'
#
loop_
_entity.id
_entity.type
_entity.pdbx_description
1 polymer ?
#
loop_
_entity_poly.entity_id
_entity_poly.type
_entity_poly.pdbx_seq_one_letter_code
_entity_poly.pdbx_strand_id
1 'polypeptide(L)'
;MGQSKFAACRRTLELASGQSAAYYSLPALAEQGLGDPGRLPYSVKVLLESALRHQDHPALEPHHVEALLAWGRGDANAEVPFIPGRVILQDFTGVPCVVDLAALRSAMATAGKDPQKIEPLVPVDLVIDHSVQVDFAGNEQALPKNVKLEFQRNLERYEFLRWGQSAFDTLSIIPPAVGIVHQVNLEHFARGVLRNKDGVLYPDSLVGTDSHTTMING
;
A
#
# COMPACT_ATOMS: atom_id res chain seq x y z
N MET A 1 -16.05 -25.59 -3.23
CA MET A 1 -15.12 -24.71 -2.50
C MET A 1 -15.07 -25.21 -1.07
N GLY A 2 -13.97 -25.86 -0.68
CA GLY A 2 -13.77 -26.30 0.70
C GLY A 2 -13.65 -25.07 1.61
N GLN A 3 -14.13 -25.16 2.85
CA GLN A 3 -13.89 -24.13 3.84
C GLN A 3 -12.37 -23.93 3.98
N SER A 4 -11.92 -22.67 3.96
CA SER A 4 -10.51 -22.35 4.18
C SER A 4 -10.05 -22.98 5.50
N LYS A 5 -8.87 -23.62 5.49
CA LYS A 5 -8.20 -24.20 6.67
C LYS A 5 -8.10 -23.19 7.83
N PHE A 6 -8.15 -21.90 7.53
CA PHE A 6 -7.99 -20.80 8.47
C PHE A 6 -9.30 -20.04 8.77
N ALA A 7 -10.46 -20.58 8.39
CA ALA A 7 -11.75 -19.90 8.60
C ALA A 7 -12.00 -19.54 10.08
N ALA A 8 -11.56 -20.40 11.01
CA ALA A 8 -11.65 -20.16 12.46
C ALA A 8 -10.75 -19.02 12.98
N CYS A 9 -9.80 -18.53 12.17
CA CYS A 9 -8.95 -17.41 12.52
C CYS A 9 -9.65 -16.06 12.32
N ARG A 10 -10.71 -15.98 11.51
CA ARG A 10 -11.50 -14.75 11.36
C ARG A 10 -12.37 -14.55 12.59
N ARG A 11 -12.10 -13.48 13.35
CA ARG A 11 -12.81 -13.11 14.57
C ARG A 11 -13.46 -11.75 14.44
N THR A 12 -14.35 -11.44 15.38
CA THR A 12 -15.00 -10.14 15.52
C THR A 12 -14.39 -9.40 16.69
N LEU A 13 -14.13 -8.11 16.49
CA LEU A 13 -13.70 -7.15 17.49
C LEU A 13 -14.81 -6.11 17.69
N GLU A 14 -15.24 -5.91 18.92
CA GLU A 14 -16.10 -4.80 19.31
C GLU A 14 -15.25 -3.55 19.50
N LEU A 15 -15.56 -2.49 18.75
CA LEU A 15 -14.87 -1.21 18.81
C LEU A 15 -15.49 -0.33 19.90
N ALA A 16 -14.70 0.61 20.43
CA ALA A 16 -15.17 1.59 21.42
C ALA A 16 -16.34 2.46 20.92
N SER A 17 -16.52 2.55 19.59
CA SER A 17 -17.65 3.22 18.96
C SER A 17 -18.97 2.43 19.03
N GLY A 18 -18.97 1.21 19.58
CA GLY A 18 -20.12 0.29 19.57
C GLY A 18 -20.36 -0.39 18.22
N GLN A 19 -19.41 -0.27 17.29
CA GLN A 19 -19.42 -0.99 16.02
C GLN A 19 -18.57 -2.25 16.11
N SER A 20 -18.99 -3.31 15.42
CA SER A 20 -18.18 -4.52 15.27
C SER A 20 -17.36 -4.48 13.98
N ALA A 21 -16.16 -5.03 14.01
CA ALA A 21 -15.32 -5.22 12.84
C ALA A 21 -14.69 -6.62 12.83
N ALA A 22 -14.48 -7.20 11.65
CA ALA A 22 -13.79 -8.48 11.54
C ALA A 22 -12.26 -8.27 11.52
N TYR A 23 -11.49 -9.28 11.94
CA TYR A 23 -10.03 -9.30 11.80
C TYR A 23 -9.53 -10.75 11.79
N TYR A 24 -8.30 -10.98 11.34
CA TYR A 24 -7.67 -12.31 11.40
C TYR A 24 -6.79 -12.42 12.64
N SER A 25 -7.24 -13.23 13.60
CA SER A 25 -6.57 -13.44 14.88
C SER A 25 -5.39 -14.39 14.73
N LEU A 26 -4.16 -13.90 14.93
CA LEU A 26 -2.97 -14.75 14.96
C LEU A 26 -3.01 -15.77 16.12
N PRO A 27 -3.39 -15.40 17.37
CA PRO A 27 -3.52 -16.40 18.45
C PRO A 27 -4.46 -17.56 18.14
N ALA A 28 -5.46 -17.35 17.27
CA ALA A 28 -6.33 -18.43 16.82
C ALA A 28 -5.57 -19.56 16.11
N LEU A 29 -4.44 -19.28 15.47
CA LEU A 29 -3.59 -20.32 14.87
C LEU A 29 -3.11 -21.32 15.93
N ALA A 30 -2.72 -20.82 17.11
CA ALA A 30 -2.28 -21.67 18.22
C ALA A 30 -3.45 -22.46 18.81
N GLU A 31 -4.61 -21.81 18.99
CA GLU A 31 -5.83 -22.44 19.52
C GLU A 31 -6.34 -23.57 18.60
N GLN A 32 -6.12 -23.46 17.29
CA GLN A 32 -6.46 -24.50 16.30
C GLN A 32 -5.34 -25.54 16.12
N GLY A 33 -4.23 -25.45 16.87
CA GLY A 33 -3.10 -26.38 16.74
C GLY A 33 -2.31 -26.24 15.43
N LEU A 34 -2.43 -25.09 14.74
CA LEU A 34 -1.77 -24.82 13.45
C LEU A 34 -0.36 -24.24 13.60
N GLY A 35 -0.03 -23.70 14.78
CA GLY A 35 1.28 -23.17 15.12
C GLY A 35 1.17 -21.96 16.06
N ASP A 36 2.23 -21.70 16.83
CA ASP A 36 2.25 -20.60 17.80
C ASP A 36 2.98 -19.37 17.26
N PRO A 37 2.27 -18.27 16.93
CA PRO A 37 2.88 -17.04 16.47
C PRO A 37 3.46 -16.19 17.62
N GLY A 38 3.27 -16.57 18.88
CA GLY A 38 3.62 -15.75 20.05
C GLY A 38 5.07 -15.29 20.04
N ARG A 39 5.99 -16.18 19.66
CA ARG A 39 7.44 -15.93 19.60
C ARG A 39 7.95 -15.27 18.32
N LEU A 40 7.08 -15.04 17.33
CA LEU A 40 7.50 -14.42 16.08
C LEU A 40 7.84 -12.93 16.28
N PRO A 41 8.86 -12.39 15.60
CA PRO A 41 9.08 -10.95 15.52
C PRO A 41 7.83 -10.22 15.01
N TYR A 42 7.60 -8.99 15.48
CA TYR A 42 6.42 -8.21 15.05
C TYR A 42 6.36 -7.98 13.54
N SER A 43 7.50 -7.77 12.88
CA SER A 43 7.57 -7.67 11.42
C SER A 43 7.07 -8.94 10.72
N VAL A 44 7.45 -10.12 11.22
CA VAL A 44 6.98 -11.42 10.69
C VAL A 44 5.49 -11.62 10.97
N LYS A 45 4.98 -11.12 12.11
CA LYS A 45 3.54 -11.15 12.42
C LYS A 45 2.71 -10.34 11.42
N VAL A 46 3.22 -9.23 10.91
CA VAL A 46 2.55 -8.44 9.85
C VAL A 46 2.50 -9.24 8.54
N LEU A 47 3.59 -9.90 8.15
CA LEU A 47 3.60 -10.79 6.98
C LEU A 47 2.63 -11.96 7.15
N LEU A 48 2.61 -12.55 8.35
CA LEU A 48 1.72 -13.67 8.69
C LEU A 48 0.25 -13.28 8.64
N GLU A 49 -0.10 -12.09 9.13
CA GLU A 49 -1.46 -11.56 9.01
C GLU A 49 -1.87 -11.40 7.54
N SER A 50 -1.00 -10.81 6.71
CA SER A 50 -1.29 -10.60 5.29
C SER A 50 -1.48 -11.93 4.56
N ALA A 51 -0.59 -12.91 4.79
CA ALA A 51 -0.72 -14.24 4.21
C ALA A 51 -1.99 -14.97 4.66
N LEU A 52 -2.37 -14.82 5.93
CA LEU A 52 -3.56 -15.44 6.53
C LEU A 52 -4.86 -14.85 6.00
N ARG A 53 -4.91 -13.51 5.84
CA ARG A 53 -6.10 -12.80 5.37
C ARG A 53 -6.38 -13.03 3.88
N HIS A 54 -5.35 -13.20 3.06
CA HIS A 54 -5.46 -13.34 1.61
C HIS A 54 -5.44 -14.79 1.12
N GLN A 55 -5.91 -15.76 1.91
CA GLN A 55 -5.93 -17.19 1.51
C GLN A 55 -6.90 -17.51 0.37
N ASP A 56 -7.71 -16.54 -0.05
CA ASP A 56 -8.55 -16.57 -1.25
C ASP A 56 -7.86 -15.97 -2.50
N HIS A 57 -6.70 -15.33 -2.34
CA HIS A 57 -5.93 -14.77 -3.44
C HIS A 57 -5.11 -15.86 -4.16
N PRO A 58 -5.10 -15.93 -5.51
CA PRO A 58 -4.43 -17.00 -6.25
C PRO A 58 -2.93 -17.15 -6.00
N ALA A 59 -2.27 -16.08 -5.56
CA ALA A 59 -0.85 -16.11 -5.22
C ALA A 59 -0.57 -16.70 -3.83
N LEU A 60 -1.57 -16.88 -2.96
CA LEU A 60 -1.38 -17.30 -1.58
C LEU A 60 -1.96 -18.70 -1.35
N GLU A 61 -1.14 -19.57 -0.77
CA GLU A 61 -1.50 -20.93 -0.40
C GLU A 61 -1.34 -21.15 1.12
N PRO A 62 -1.94 -22.21 1.68
CA PRO A 62 -1.79 -22.53 3.10
C PRO A 62 -0.35 -22.74 3.56
N HIS A 63 0.51 -23.26 2.68
CA HIS A 63 1.90 -23.53 3.01
C HIS A 63 2.71 -22.24 3.28
N HIS A 64 2.32 -21.09 2.71
CA HIS A 64 2.97 -19.81 3.01
C HIS A 64 2.74 -19.36 4.46
N VAL A 65 1.56 -19.62 5.02
CA VAL A 65 1.26 -19.36 6.45
C VAL A 65 2.11 -20.27 7.33
N GLU A 66 2.22 -21.54 6.95
CA GLU A 66 3.04 -22.54 7.66
C GLU A 66 4.53 -22.18 7.63
N ALA A 67 5.05 -21.71 6.48
CA ALA A 67 6.42 -21.23 6.34
C ALA A 67 6.73 -20.05 7.27
N LEU A 68 5.83 -19.08 7.37
CA LEU A 68 5.99 -17.94 8.29
C LEU A 68 5.88 -18.35 9.76
N LEU A 69 5.03 -19.33 10.10
CA LEU A 69 4.97 -19.90 11.45
C LEU A 69 6.27 -20.64 11.81
N ALA A 70 6.95 -21.21 10.82
CA ALA A 70 8.25 -21.87 10.97
C ALA A 70 9.46 -20.92 10.91
N TRP A 71 9.25 -19.60 10.94
CA TRP A 71 10.33 -18.60 10.83
C TRP A 71 11.53 -18.89 11.75
N GLY A 72 12.72 -18.91 11.16
CA GLY A 72 13.99 -19.19 11.85
C GLY A 72 14.25 -20.68 12.16
N ARG A 73 13.33 -21.57 11.79
CA ARG A 73 13.46 -23.04 11.95
C ARG A 73 13.17 -23.81 10.66
N GLY A 74 12.40 -23.24 9.75
CA GLY A 74 12.08 -23.79 8.44
C GLY A 74 13.16 -23.53 7.39
N ASP A 75 12.79 -23.74 6.13
CA ASP A 75 13.66 -23.44 5.00
C ASP A 75 13.95 -21.93 4.91
N ALA A 76 15.23 -21.56 4.94
CA ALA A 76 15.66 -20.17 4.83
C ALA A 76 15.43 -19.58 3.42
N ASN A 77 15.21 -20.43 2.42
CA ASN A 77 14.93 -20.01 1.04
C ASN A 77 13.42 -20.06 0.71
N ALA A 78 12.55 -20.31 1.69
CA ALA A 78 11.12 -20.29 1.46
C ALA A 78 10.68 -18.89 1.01
N GLU A 79 10.08 -18.80 -0.17
CA GLU A 79 9.49 -17.57 -0.68
C GLU A 79 8.06 -17.43 -0.17
N VAL A 80 7.71 -16.23 0.28
CA VAL A 80 6.36 -15.92 0.77
C VAL A 80 5.86 -14.65 0.09
N PRO A 81 4.75 -14.73 -0.67
CA PRO A 81 4.12 -13.56 -1.26
C PRO A 81 3.62 -12.61 -0.18
N PHE A 82 3.73 -11.31 -0.46
CA PHE A 82 3.24 -10.27 0.43
C PHE A 82 2.36 -9.30 -0.33
N ILE A 83 1.12 -9.14 0.13
CA ILE A 83 0.18 -8.14 -0.39
C ILE A 83 0.13 -7.00 0.65
N PRO A 84 0.71 -5.82 0.36
CA PRO A 84 0.70 -4.69 1.26
C PRO A 84 -0.71 -4.10 1.40
N GLY A 85 -0.93 -3.28 2.42
CA GLY A 85 -2.19 -2.58 2.62
C GLY A 85 -2.41 -1.40 1.66
N ARG A 86 -1.32 -0.77 1.19
CA ARG A 86 -1.32 0.36 0.24
C ARG A 86 0.04 0.52 -0.43
N VAL A 87 0.13 1.44 -1.40
CA VAL A 87 1.38 1.85 -2.06
C VAL A 87 1.54 3.36 -1.93
N ILE A 88 2.78 3.83 -1.77
CA ILE A 88 3.10 5.26 -1.83
C ILE A 88 4.09 5.55 -2.96
N LEU A 89 3.85 6.62 -3.71
CA LEU A 89 4.66 7.06 -4.83
C LEU A 89 5.11 8.51 -4.63
N GLN A 90 6.24 8.86 -5.23
CA GLN A 90 6.69 10.23 -5.42
C GLN A 90 6.67 10.56 -6.92
N ASP A 91 6.72 11.83 -7.33
CA ASP A 91 6.41 12.22 -8.71
C ASP A 91 7.40 11.71 -9.79
N PHE A 92 8.68 11.51 -9.51
CA PHE A 92 9.65 10.97 -10.48
C PHE A 92 9.41 9.51 -10.83
N THR A 93 8.96 8.69 -9.88
CA THR A 93 8.63 7.27 -10.12
C THR A 93 7.14 7.04 -10.32
N GLY A 94 6.31 7.96 -9.83
CA GLY A 94 4.86 7.91 -9.95
C GLY A 94 4.37 8.22 -11.35
N VAL A 95 4.96 9.22 -12.02
CA VAL A 95 4.66 9.50 -13.44
C VAL A 95 4.86 8.27 -14.33
N PRO A 96 6.03 7.60 -14.35
CA PRO A 96 6.21 6.41 -15.18
C PRO A 96 5.26 5.27 -14.77
N CYS A 97 4.94 5.11 -13.48
CA CYS A 97 3.96 4.13 -13.04
C CYS A 97 2.55 4.39 -13.63
N VAL A 98 2.09 5.64 -13.65
CA VAL A 98 0.80 6.01 -14.26
C VAL A 98 0.86 5.85 -15.79
N VAL A 99 2.00 6.12 -16.43
CA VAL A 99 2.22 5.84 -17.86
C VAL A 99 2.10 4.34 -18.14
N ASP A 100 2.71 3.48 -17.32
CA ASP A 100 2.63 2.03 -17.47
C ASP A 100 1.19 1.53 -17.33
N LEU A 101 0.42 2.04 -16.36
CA LEU A 101 -1.00 1.72 -16.23
C LEU A 101 -1.81 2.15 -17.45
N ALA A 102 -1.54 3.34 -18.00
CA ALA A 102 -2.18 3.83 -19.22
C ALA A 102 -1.83 2.96 -20.45
N ALA A 103 -0.57 2.53 -20.55
CA ALA A 103 -0.10 1.62 -21.60
C ALA A 103 -0.75 0.24 -21.48
N LEU A 104 -0.87 -0.31 -20.26
CA LEU A 104 -1.57 -1.57 -20.00
C LEU A 104 -3.06 -1.48 -20.36
N ARG A 105 -3.72 -0.36 -20.07
CA ARG A 105 -5.11 -0.12 -20.52
C ARG A 105 -5.21 -0.10 -22.05
N SER A 106 -4.27 0.54 -22.72
CA SER A 106 -4.21 0.57 -24.19
C SER A 106 -3.97 -0.82 -24.80
N ALA A 107 -3.11 -1.62 -24.17
CA ALA A 107 -2.86 -3.00 -24.58
C ALA A 107 -4.11 -3.89 -24.39
N MET A 108 -4.83 -3.73 -23.26
CA MET A 108 -6.11 -4.43 -23.02
C MET A 108 -7.16 -4.08 -24.08
N ALA A 109 -7.31 -2.79 -24.40
CA ALA A 109 -8.23 -2.33 -25.45
C ALA A 109 -7.87 -2.94 -26.81
N THR A 110 -6.59 -2.93 -27.17
CA THR A 110 -6.08 -3.50 -28.44
C THR A 110 -6.34 -5.01 -28.52
N ALA A 111 -6.27 -5.71 -27.38
CA ALA A 111 -6.60 -7.13 -27.27
C ALA A 111 -8.11 -7.43 -27.23
N GLY A 112 -8.99 -6.43 -27.39
CA GLY A 112 -10.45 -6.58 -27.31
C GLY A 112 -10.95 -6.93 -25.90
N LYS A 113 -10.16 -6.64 -24.86
CA LYS A 113 -10.52 -6.85 -23.45
C LYS A 113 -10.88 -5.52 -22.81
N ASP A 114 -11.58 -5.61 -21.69
CA ASP A 114 -11.98 -4.45 -20.89
C ASP A 114 -10.76 -3.77 -20.23
N PRO A 115 -10.40 -2.52 -20.61
CA PRO A 115 -9.29 -1.78 -20.02
C PRO A 115 -9.52 -1.42 -18.55
N GLN A 116 -10.77 -1.32 -18.09
CA GLN A 116 -11.08 -0.94 -16.70
C GLN A 116 -10.61 -1.99 -15.69
N LYS A 117 -10.29 -3.21 -16.14
CA LYS A 117 -9.66 -4.23 -15.30
C LYS A 117 -8.22 -3.89 -14.89
N ILE A 118 -7.57 -2.94 -15.57
CA ILE A 118 -6.30 -2.39 -15.12
C ILE A 118 -6.60 -1.28 -14.12
N GLU A 119 -6.52 -1.64 -12.84
CA GLU A 119 -6.76 -0.80 -11.68
C GLU A 119 -5.82 -1.28 -10.56
N PRO A 120 -5.21 -0.38 -9.77
CA PRO A 120 -4.47 -0.79 -8.59
C PRO A 120 -5.36 -1.58 -7.60
N LEU A 121 -4.84 -2.69 -7.09
CA LEU A 121 -5.58 -3.57 -6.16
C LEU A 121 -5.69 -3.00 -4.75
N VAL A 122 -4.80 -2.07 -4.42
CA VAL A 122 -4.71 -1.41 -3.11
C VAL A 122 -4.61 0.10 -3.32
N PRO A 123 -5.00 0.91 -2.32
CA PRO A 123 -4.87 2.37 -2.42
C PRO A 123 -3.44 2.79 -2.77
N VAL A 124 -3.33 3.80 -3.64
CA VAL A 124 -2.06 4.38 -4.06
C VAL A 124 -2.10 5.88 -3.79
N ASP A 125 -1.18 6.36 -2.95
CA ASP A 125 -1.00 7.78 -2.69
C ASP A 125 0.27 8.27 -3.39
N LEU A 126 0.15 9.25 -4.29
CA LEU A 126 1.28 9.86 -4.99
C LEU A 126 1.48 11.29 -4.50
N VAL A 127 2.68 11.60 -4.01
CA VAL A 127 3.06 12.93 -3.53
C VAL A 127 3.97 13.62 -4.55
N ILE A 128 3.68 14.87 -4.87
CA ILE A 128 4.54 15.70 -5.73
C ILE A 128 5.47 16.53 -4.85
N ASP A 129 6.74 16.12 -4.76
CA ASP A 129 7.72 16.71 -3.86
C ASP A 129 9.15 16.83 -4.44
N HIS A 130 9.45 16.16 -5.56
CA HIS A 130 10.78 16.18 -6.22
C HIS A 130 10.90 17.23 -7.34
N SER A 131 9.88 18.06 -7.53
CA SER A 131 9.77 19.03 -8.62
C SER A 131 10.27 20.43 -8.28
N VAL A 132 10.14 20.86 -7.01
CA VAL A 132 10.55 22.21 -6.56
C VAL A 132 12.06 22.33 -6.54
N GLN A 133 12.57 23.42 -7.12
CA GLN A 133 13.99 23.77 -7.09
C GLN A 133 14.21 25.09 -6.34
N VAL A 134 15.39 25.27 -5.76
CA VAL A 134 15.76 26.48 -5.04
C VAL A 134 16.40 27.48 -6.03
N ASP A 135 15.57 28.10 -6.89
CA ASP A 135 16.02 29.17 -7.81
C ASP A 135 16.23 30.51 -7.08
N PHE A 136 15.37 30.79 -6.09
CA PHE A 136 15.44 31.94 -5.21
C PHE A 136 15.56 31.49 -3.75
N ALA A 137 16.35 32.20 -2.96
CA ALA A 137 16.54 31.96 -1.53
C ALA A 137 16.74 33.28 -0.76
N GLY A 138 16.61 33.21 0.57
CA GLY A 138 17.00 34.31 1.47
C GLY A 138 16.07 35.52 1.52
N ASN A 139 14.83 35.42 1.02
CA ASN A 139 13.81 36.47 1.17
C ASN A 139 12.39 35.89 1.13
N GLU A 140 11.40 36.68 1.56
CA GLU A 140 9.99 36.29 1.66
C GLU A 140 9.35 35.93 0.30
N GLN A 141 9.91 36.42 -0.81
CA GLN A 141 9.41 36.14 -2.16
C GLN A 141 10.00 34.86 -2.76
N ALA A 142 10.92 34.17 -2.07
CA ALA A 142 11.60 32.99 -2.58
C ALA A 142 10.61 31.83 -2.85
N LEU A 143 9.81 31.46 -1.85
CA LEU A 143 8.87 30.34 -1.96
C LEU A 143 7.83 30.56 -3.08
N PRO A 144 7.08 31.69 -3.13
CA PRO A 144 6.12 31.92 -4.22
C PRO A 144 6.76 31.91 -5.62
N LYS A 145 7.99 32.41 -5.76
CA LYS A 145 8.70 32.40 -7.06
C LYS A 145 9.15 31.00 -7.46
N ASN A 146 9.69 30.22 -6.53
CA ASN A 146 10.13 28.84 -6.79
C ASN A 146 8.93 27.96 -7.18
N VAL A 147 7.81 28.05 -6.45
CA VAL A 147 6.56 27.33 -6.79
C VAL A 147 6.04 27.74 -8.16
N LYS A 148 6.07 29.04 -8.49
CA LYS A 148 5.65 29.49 -9.83
C LYS A 148 6.52 28.90 -10.94
N LEU A 149 7.85 28.87 -10.77
CA LEU A 149 8.78 28.29 -11.75
C LEU A 149 8.60 26.78 -11.87
N GLU A 150 8.40 26.09 -10.75
CA GLU A 150 8.10 24.66 -10.70
C GLU A 150 6.87 24.32 -11.55
N PHE A 151 5.76 25.02 -11.35
CA PHE A 151 4.53 24.83 -12.15
C PHE A 151 4.77 25.08 -13.65
N GLN A 152 5.53 26.12 -13.99
CA GLN A 152 5.85 26.42 -15.39
C GLN A 152 6.69 25.31 -16.04
N ARG A 153 7.64 24.73 -15.30
CA ARG A 153 8.55 23.69 -15.79
C ARG A 153 7.89 22.31 -15.89
N ASN A 154 6.89 22.03 -15.05
CA ASN A 154 6.30 20.69 -14.91
C ASN A 154 4.82 20.62 -15.33
N LEU A 155 4.31 21.60 -16.06
CA LEU A 155 2.88 21.70 -16.42
C LEU A 155 2.33 20.40 -17.03
N GLU A 156 2.99 19.86 -18.05
CA GLU A 156 2.56 18.63 -18.72
C GLU A 156 2.51 17.42 -17.76
N ARG A 157 3.51 17.30 -16.88
CA ARG A 157 3.54 16.24 -15.87
C ARG A 157 2.36 16.35 -14.90
N TYR A 158 1.99 17.57 -14.51
CA TYR A 158 0.86 17.80 -13.59
C TYR A 158 -0.49 17.59 -14.26
N GLU A 159 -0.63 17.99 -15.52
CA GLU A 159 -1.82 17.68 -16.32
C GLU A 159 -2.00 16.17 -16.48
N PHE A 160 -0.90 15.45 -16.76
CA PHE A 160 -0.91 13.99 -16.87
C PHE A 160 -1.26 13.30 -15.55
N LEU A 161 -0.66 13.71 -14.43
CA LEU A 161 -1.01 13.18 -13.11
C LEU A 161 -2.47 13.48 -12.76
N ARG A 162 -2.94 14.70 -13.01
CA ARG A 162 -4.35 15.07 -12.77
C ARG A 162 -5.33 14.22 -13.58
N TRP A 163 -4.98 13.89 -14.82
CA TRP A 163 -5.71 12.89 -15.61
C TRP A 163 -5.66 11.50 -14.95
N GLY A 164 -4.48 11.07 -14.49
CA GLY A 164 -4.33 9.80 -13.78
C GLY A 164 -5.26 9.69 -12.57
N GLN A 165 -5.33 10.72 -11.74
CA GLN A 165 -6.23 10.76 -10.58
C GLN A 165 -7.71 10.59 -10.96
N SER A 166 -8.15 11.11 -12.10
CA SER A 166 -9.53 10.93 -12.56
C SER A 166 -9.76 9.62 -13.32
N ALA A 167 -8.69 8.96 -13.76
CA ALA A 167 -8.74 7.72 -14.52
C ALA A 167 -8.76 6.45 -13.65
N PHE A 168 -8.26 6.51 -12.41
CA PHE A 168 -8.17 5.37 -11.49
C PHE A 168 -8.87 5.69 -10.16
N ASP A 169 -9.71 4.77 -9.68
CA ASP A 169 -10.52 4.97 -8.47
C ASP A 169 -9.67 4.93 -7.19
N THR A 170 -8.55 4.20 -7.23
CA THR A 170 -7.69 3.94 -6.07
C THR A 170 -6.43 4.81 -6.04
N LEU A 171 -6.27 5.72 -7.01
CA LEU A 171 -5.12 6.63 -7.10
C LEU A 171 -5.49 8.02 -6.54
N SER A 172 -4.79 8.43 -5.49
CA SER A 172 -4.85 9.78 -4.94
C SER A 172 -3.56 10.52 -5.26
N ILE A 173 -3.66 11.78 -5.70
CA ILE A 173 -2.50 12.63 -5.97
C ILE A 173 -2.53 13.86 -5.06
N ILE A 174 -1.41 14.08 -4.38
CA ILE A 174 -1.18 15.20 -3.48
C ILE A 174 -0.43 16.27 -4.26
N PRO A 175 -0.98 17.49 -4.31
CA PRO A 175 -0.40 18.55 -5.11
C PRO A 175 0.96 19.01 -4.56
N PRO A 176 1.73 19.76 -5.37
CA PRO A 176 2.96 20.38 -4.91
C PRO A 176 2.81 21.26 -3.67
N ALA A 177 3.92 21.50 -2.98
CA ALA A 177 4.04 22.41 -1.85
C ALA A 177 3.21 22.04 -0.60
N VAL A 178 2.72 20.80 -0.51
CA VAL A 178 2.08 20.26 0.71
C VAL A 178 3.11 19.71 1.70
N GLY A 179 4.20 19.11 1.19
CA GLY A 179 5.26 18.54 2.01
C GLY A 179 6.07 17.49 1.25
N ILE A 180 6.95 16.80 1.96
CA ILE A 180 7.77 15.70 1.44
C ILE A 180 7.05 14.37 1.70
N VAL A 181 7.11 13.43 0.76
CA VAL A 181 6.35 12.17 0.73
C VAL A 181 6.36 11.43 2.07
N HIS A 182 7.52 11.31 2.72
CA HIS A 182 7.65 10.55 3.97
C HIS A 182 7.09 11.29 5.19
N GLN A 183 7.20 12.63 5.22
CA GLN A 183 6.61 13.43 6.28
C GLN A 183 5.09 13.44 6.16
N VAL A 184 4.57 13.65 4.95
CA VAL A 184 3.12 13.58 4.69
C VAL A 184 2.59 12.18 4.99
N ASN A 185 3.37 11.13 4.69
CA ASN A 185 3.00 9.77 5.06
C ASN A 185 2.82 9.60 6.57
N LEU A 186 3.77 10.07 7.38
CA LEU A 186 3.71 10.00 8.84
C LEU A 186 2.56 10.83 9.43
N GLU A 187 2.37 12.06 8.94
CA GLU A 187 1.44 13.01 9.53
C GLU A 187 0.01 12.87 9.02
N HIS A 188 -0.18 12.30 7.81
CA HIS A 188 -1.48 12.32 7.13
C HIS A 188 -1.96 10.97 6.61
N PHE A 189 -1.10 10.11 6.05
CA PHE A 189 -1.55 8.83 5.45
C PHE A 189 -1.54 7.66 6.42
N ALA A 190 -0.57 7.61 7.32
CA ALA A 190 -0.43 6.53 8.29
C ALA A 190 -1.72 6.34 9.08
N ARG A 191 -2.22 5.10 9.13
CA ARG A 191 -3.41 4.75 9.93
C ARG A 191 -3.07 3.80 11.07
N GLY A 192 -1.96 3.08 10.99
CA GLY A 192 -1.58 2.00 11.90
C GLY A 192 -2.44 0.74 11.72
N VAL A 193 -3.77 0.89 11.65
CA VAL A 193 -4.73 -0.15 11.28
C VAL A 193 -5.58 0.32 10.11
N LEU A 194 -5.62 -0.47 9.05
CA LEU A 194 -6.45 -0.26 7.87
C LEU A 194 -7.74 -1.08 7.96
N ARG A 195 -8.73 -0.68 7.16
CA ARG A 195 -10.02 -1.37 7.03
C ARG A 195 -10.34 -1.56 5.55
N ASN A 196 -10.60 -2.81 5.14
CA ASN A 196 -10.96 -3.10 3.75
C ASN A 196 -12.46 -2.87 3.50
N LYS A 197 -12.88 -3.03 2.24
CA LYS A 197 -14.29 -2.87 1.82
C LYS A 197 -15.24 -3.85 2.52
N ASP A 198 -14.74 -5.03 2.94
CA ASP A 198 -15.51 -6.04 3.69
C ASP A 198 -15.55 -5.77 5.21
N GLY A 199 -14.99 -4.64 5.65
CA GLY A 199 -14.96 -4.23 7.05
C GLY A 199 -13.96 -4.99 7.91
N VAL A 200 -12.99 -5.69 7.29
CA VAL A 200 -11.91 -6.40 7.97
C VAL A 200 -10.79 -5.42 8.32
N LEU A 201 -10.35 -5.44 9.58
CA LEU A 201 -9.22 -4.69 10.11
C LEU A 201 -7.92 -5.47 9.94
N TYR A 202 -6.85 -4.77 9.57
CA TYR A 202 -5.52 -5.34 9.38
C TYR A 202 -4.43 -4.27 9.57
N PRO A 203 -3.16 -4.65 9.85
CA PRO A 203 -2.07 -3.69 10.02
C PRO A 203 -1.85 -2.84 8.77
N ASP A 204 -1.61 -1.54 8.98
CA ASP A 204 -1.09 -0.67 7.92
C ASP A 204 0.30 -1.18 7.51
N SER A 205 0.46 -1.37 6.22
CA SER A 205 1.70 -1.83 5.61
C SER A 205 1.77 -1.33 4.19
N LEU A 206 2.97 -1.00 3.73
CA LEU A 206 3.14 -0.47 2.39
C LEU A 206 4.48 -0.84 1.76
N VAL A 207 4.50 -0.73 0.45
CA VAL A 207 5.72 -0.56 -0.33
C VAL A 207 5.68 0.82 -0.98
N GLY A 208 6.85 1.38 -1.27
CA GLY A 208 6.96 2.65 -1.96
C GLY A 208 8.11 2.65 -2.93
N THR A 209 8.02 3.51 -3.92
CA THR A 209 9.05 3.67 -4.96
C THR A 209 10.13 4.68 -4.55
N ASP A 210 10.41 4.78 -3.25
CA ASP A 210 11.43 5.63 -2.67
C ASP A 210 12.17 4.87 -1.56
N SER A 211 13.50 4.97 -1.51
CA SER A 211 14.32 4.21 -0.56
C SER A 211 14.05 4.56 0.91
N HIS A 212 13.60 5.79 1.19
CA HIS A 212 13.30 6.25 2.54
C HIS A 212 11.88 5.92 2.98
N THR A 213 11.10 5.18 2.19
CA THR A 213 9.79 4.65 2.63
C THR A 213 9.90 3.88 3.95
N THR A 214 11.08 3.32 4.25
CA THR A 214 11.41 2.70 5.54
C THR A 214 11.26 3.62 6.76
N MET A 215 11.20 4.94 6.59
CA MET A 215 10.95 5.92 7.65
C MET A 215 9.64 5.65 8.41
N ILE A 216 8.64 5.06 7.76
CA ILE A 216 7.34 4.73 8.37
C ILE A 216 7.41 3.60 9.41
N ASN A 217 8.54 2.90 9.50
CA ASN A 217 8.73 1.82 10.49
C ASN A 217 9.06 2.34 11.90
N GLY A 218 9.20 3.66 12.07
CA GLY A 218 9.53 4.32 13.33
C GLY A 218 8.39 4.41 14.34
#